data_AF-A0A957T0S8-F1
#
_entry.id   AF-A0A957T0S8-F1
#
_cell.length_a   1.000
_cell.length_b   1.000
_cell.length_c   1.000
_cell.angle_alpha   90.00
_cell.angle_beta   90.00
_cell.angle_gamma   90.00
#
_symmetry.space_group_name_H-M   'P 1'
#
loop_
_entity.id
_entity.type
_entity.pdbx_description
1 polymer ?
#
loop_
_entity_poly.entity_id
_entity_poly.type
_entity_poly.pdbx_seq_one_letter_code
_entity_poly.pdbx_strand_id
1 'polypeptide(L)'
;MNTMQALDLLPIVTQIVGQPEGDSLAWQLEPLQLQGGSVVGIVSLARIAGTAQVAGQTQPWSVVVKSISEPPPAADGANTTHDSAAWNYWRREVAAYQSGILAELTGNLVAPRCYAVTEHPNGEWRIWLEDITESPQTWTLARHSSAARHLGQFNGTYLTGHPLPPVQPWIYRGRSRDWIQTAPALLEPFRRYVATVQGRQGLTEQNVARIERLLAQAPCLLAQLARLPLCLCHHDAHRRNLMARDSSANELQTVAIDWSYL
;
A
#
# COMPACT_ATOMS: atom_id res chain seq x y z
N MET A 1 -16.09 -14.72 3.88
CA MET A 1 -15.05 -15.46 3.13
C MET A 1 -15.69 -16.70 2.55
N ASN A 2 -15.78 -16.81 1.22
CA ASN A 2 -15.91 -18.14 0.61
C ASN A 2 -14.77 -19.00 1.15
N THR A 3 -15.07 -20.23 1.57
CA THR A 3 -14.11 -21.16 2.15
C THR A 3 -12.94 -21.34 1.17
N MET A 4 -11.75 -20.84 1.52
CA MET A 4 -10.54 -21.09 0.73
C MET A 4 -10.32 -22.59 0.63
N GLN A 5 -10.09 -23.08 -0.59
CA GLN A 5 -9.87 -24.50 -0.85
C GLN A 5 -8.39 -24.75 -1.14
N ALA A 6 -7.93 -25.99 -0.91
CA ALA A 6 -6.55 -26.36 -1.24
C ALA A 6 -6.19 -26.12 -2.72
N LEU A 7 -7.18 -26.24 -3.63
CA LEU A 7 -7.02 -25.97 -5.06
C LEU A 7 -6.68 -24.50 -5.36
N ASP A 8 -7.14 -23.55 -4.54
CA ASP A 8 -6.81 -22.13 -4.69
C ASP A 8 -5.33 -21.87 -4.36
N LEU A 9 -4.75 -22.69 -3.47
CA LEU A 9 -3.40 -22.52 -2.95
C LEU A 9 -2.34 -23.19 -3.80
N LEU A 10 -2.66 -24.29 -4.48
CA LEU A 10 -1.68 -25.09 -5.21
C LEU A 10 -0.85 -24.26 -6.22
N PRO A 11 -1.44 -23.42 -7.10
CA PRO A 11 -0.65 -22.59 -8.02
C PRO A 11 0.28 -21.59 -7.32
N ILE A 12 -0.13 -21.11 -6.13
CA ILE A 12 0.63 -20.17 -5.31
C ILE A 12 1.79 -20.89 -4.64
N VAL A 13 1.52 -22.02 -3.99
CA VAL A 13 2.52 -22.85 -3.31
C VAL A 13 3.57 -23.36 -4.31
N THR A 14 3.15 -23.78 -5.51
CA THR A 14 4.09 -24.19 -6.57
C THR A 14 5.10 -23.10 -6.93
N GLN A 15 4.71 -21.82 -6.90
CA GLN A 15 5.63 -20.71 -7.14
C GLN A 15 6.59 -20.42 -5.98
N ILE A 16 6.26 -20.86 -4.76
CA ILE A 16 7.05 -20.63 -3.54
C ILE A 16 8.09 -21.74 -3.34
N VAL A 17 7.66 -23.00 -3.41
CA VAL A 17 8.50 -24.17 -3.07
C VAL A 17 8.77 -25.12 -4.24
N GLY A 18 8.22 -24.84 -5.42
CA GLY A 18 8.22 -25.79 -6.54
C GLY A 18 7.04 -26.78 -6.48
N GLN A 19 6.99 -27.72 -7.43
CA GLN A 19 5.85 -28.64 -7.57
C GLN A 19 5.70 -29.54 -6.34
N PRO A 20 4.58 -29.44 -5.59
CA PRO A 20 4.31 -30.34 -4.48
C PRO A 20 4.02 -31.77 -4.92
N GLU A 21 4.37 -32.73 -4.07
CA GLU A 21 3.99 -34.13 -4.20
C GLU A 21 2.56 -34.35 -3.65
N GLY A 22 1.67 -34.86 -4.49
CA GLY A 22 0.26 -35.11 -4.13
C GLY A 22 -0.64 -33.87 -4.23
N ASP A 23 -1.94 -34.10 -4.04
CA ASP A 23 -2.98 -33.08 -4.24
C ASP A 23 -3.40 -32.36 -2.95
N SER A 24 -2.85 -32.75 -1.79
CA SER A 24 -3.23 -32.22 -0.48
C SER A 24 -2.12 -31.38 0.14
N LEU A 25 -2.49 -30.17 0.55
CA LEU A 25 -1.62 -29.24 1.30
C LEU A 25 -2.11 -29.16 2.74
N ALA A 26 -1.21 -29.32 3.70
CA ALA A 26 -1.49 -29.00 5.10
C ALA A 26 -1.21 -27.52 5.34
N TRP A 27 -2.22 -26.75 5.74
CA TRP A 27 -2.10 -25.31 5.94
C TRP A 27 -3.02 -24.79 7.02
N GLN A 28 -2.70 -23.60 7.49
CA GLN A 28 -3.46 -22.83 8.47
C GLN A 28 -3.58 -21.38 7.99
N LEU A 29 -4.68 -20.74 8.38
CA LEU A 29 -4.97 -19.35 8.08
C LEU A 29 -5.00 -18.54 9.38
N GLU A 30 -4.23 -17.46 9.38
CA GLU A 30 -4.14 -16.51 10.47
C GLU A 30 -4.62 -15.13 9.98
N PRO A 31 -5.75 -14.59 10.47
CA PRO A 31 -6.16 -13.23 10.13
C PRO A 31 -5.14 -12.20 10.62
N LEU A 32 -4.75 -11.29 9.75
CA LEU A 32 -3.87 -10.18 10.09
C LEU A 32 -4.72 -8.94 10.41
N GLN A 33 -4.40 -8.28 11.51
CA GLN A 33 -5.10 -7.06 11.92
C GLN A 33 -4.72 -5.89 11.02
N LEU A 34 -5.72 -5.27 10.39
CA LEU A 34 -5.55 -4.00 9.69
C LEU A 34 -5.38 -2.88 10.72
N GLN A 35 -4.16 -2.38 10.90
CA GLN A 35 -3.87 -1.35 11.90
C GLN A 35 -4.04 0.07 11.36
N GLY A 36 -5.27 0.59 11.43
CA GLY A 36 -5.59 2.02 11.24
C GLY A 36 -5.58 2.52 9.79
N GLY A 37 -6.33 3.59 9.53
CA GLY A 37 -6.47 4.19 8.19
C GLY A 37 -7.83 3.92 7.54
N SER A 38 -8.25 4.78 6.62
CA SER A 38 -9.46 4.56 5.82
C SER A 38 -9.10 3.54 4.74
N VAL A 39 -9.58 2.32 4.92
CA VAL A 39 -9.25 1.20 4.07
C VAL A 39 -10.38 1.04 3.07
N VAL A 40 -10.17 1.52 1.84
CA VAL A 40 -11.22 1.50 0.83
C VAL A 40 -11.23 0.14 0.13
N GLY A 41 -12.27 -0.64 0.37
CA GLY A 41 -12.52 -1.91 -0.32
C GLY A 41 -11.80 -3.14 0.24
N ILE A 42 -10.84 -3.04 1.17
CA ILE A 42 -10.27 -4.27 1.77
C ILE A 42 -11.33 -4.93 2.65
N VAL A 43 -11.58 -6.20 2.39
CA VAL A 43 -12.48 -7.06 3.16
C VAL A 43 -11.71 -7.82 4.24
N SER A 44 -10.54 -8.34 3.90
CA SER A 44 -9.70 -9.08 4.83
C SER A 44 -8.24 -9.11 4.40
N LEU A 45 -7.36 -9.27 5.39
CA LEU A 45 -5.95 -9.56 5.22
C LEU A 45 -5.64 -10.81 6.06
N ALA A 46 -4.99 -11.81 5.48
CA ALA A 46 -4.64 -13.03 6.19
C ALA A 46 -3.28 -13.55 5.75
N ARG A 47 -2.57 -14.18 6.69
CA ARG A 47 -1.40 -15.00 6.43
C ARG A 47 -1.84 -16.45 6.33
N ILE A 48 -1.36 -17.15 5.31
CA ILE A 48 -1.57 -18.58 5.14
C ILE A 48 -0.19 -19.22 5.18
N ALA A 49 -0.03 -20.22 6.03
CA ALA A 49 1.23 -20.93 6.17
C ALA A 49 0.99 -22.43 6.25
N GLY A 50 1.94 -23.20 5.75
CA GLY A 50 1.82 -24.65 5.68
C GLY A 50 3.14 -25.32 5.37
N THR A 51 3.05 -26.61 5.08
CA THR A 51 4.16 -27.40 4.57
C THR A 51 3.74 -28.11 3.28
N ALA A 52 4.71 -28.37 2.42
CA ALA A 52 4.54 -29.15 1.20
C ALA A 52 5.67 -30.17 1.10
N GLN A 53 5.38 -31.36 0.56
CA GLN A 53 6.42 -32.31 0.18
C GLN A 53 6.92 -31.95 -1.21
N VAL A 54 8.23 -31.74 -1.36
CA VAL A 54 8.87 -31.43 -2.65
C VAL A 54 10.15 -32.24 -2.75
N ALA A 55 10.22 -33.14 -3.73
CA ALA A 55 11.37 -34.02 -3.96
C ALA A 55 11.79 -34.81 -2.70
N GLY A 56 10.82 -35.40 -2.01
CA GLY A 56 11.01 -36.17 -0.79
C GLY A 56 11.37 -35.35 0.46
N GLN A 57 11.28 -34.01 0.40
CA GLN A 57 11.57 -33.12 1.52
C GLN A 57 10.36 -32.25 1.89
N THR A 58 10.11 -32.13 3.20
CA THR A 58 9.11 -31.20 3.74
C THR A 58 9.65 -29.78 3.68
N GLN A 59 9.05 -28.91 2.88
CA GLN A 59 9.39 -27.49 2.79
C GLN A 59 8.29 -26.62 3.43
N PRO A 60 8.63 -25.70 4.35
CA PRO A 60 7.68 -24.72 4.85
C PRO A 60 7.39 -23.67 3.78
N TRP A 61 6.16 -23.17 3.76
CA TRP A 61 5.77 -22.07 2.88
C TRP A 61 4.79 -21.15 3.60
N SER A 62 4.78 -19.88 3.18
CA SER A 62 3.78 -18.92 3.62
C SER A 62 3.50 -17.86 2.56
N VAL A 63 2.30 -17.31 2.62
CA VAL A 63 1.78 -16.28 1.71
C VAL A 63 0.83 -15.36 2.45
N VAL A 64 0.76 -14.10 2.05
CA VAL A 64 -0.26 -13.14 2.50
C VAL A 64 -1.33 -13.01 1.42
N VAL A 65 -2.59 -13.09 1.80
CA VAL A 65 -3.72 -12.83 0.92
C VAL A 65 -4.48 -11.59 1.37
N LYS A 66 -4.67 -10.66 0.43
CA LYS A 66 -5.45 -9.44 0.61
C LYS A 66 -6.72 -9.55 -0.23
N SER A 67 -7.88 -9.66 0.42
CA SER A 67 -9.19 -9.67 -0.24
C SER A 67 -9.73 -8.26 -0.35
N ILE A 68 -10.16 -7.88 -1.54
CA ILE A 68 -10.66 -6.55 -1.88
C ILE A 68 -12.00 -6.70 -2.60
N SER A 69 -13.02 -5.97 -2.17
CA SER A 69 -14.33 -5.94 -2.80
C SER A 69 -14.82 -4.52 -2.94
N GLU A 70 -15.88 -4.35 -3.72
CA GLU A 70 -16.59 -3.10 -3.83
C GLU A 70 -17.03 -2.62 -2.43
N PRO A 71 -16.61 -1.43 -1.99
CA PRO A 71 -17.07 -0.88 -0.72
C PRO A 71 -18.55 -0.52 -0.83
N PRO A 72 -19.31 -0.55 0.28
CA PRO A 72 -20.67 -0.03 0.27
C PRO A 72 -20.68 1.45 -0.15
N PRO A 73 -21.78 1.95 -0.75
CA PRO A 73 -21.90 3.35 -1.12
C PRO A 73 -21.60 4.29 0.05
N ALA A 74 -20.85 5.36 -0.21
CA ALA A 74 -20.56 6.36 0.81
C ALA A 74 -21.84 7.02 1.32
N ALA A 75 -21.90 7.30 2.63
CA ALA A 75 -23.08 7.89 3.28
C ALA A 75 -23.41 9.31 2.81
N ASP A 76 -22.42 10.02 2.24
CA ASP A 76 -22.55 11.36 1.68
C ASP A 76 -23.00 11.37 0.20
N GLY A 77 -23.25 10.18 -0.39
CA GLY A 77 -23.69 10.02 -1.78
C GLY A 77 -22.59 10.20 -2.83
N ALA A 78 -21.36 10.54 -2.43
CA ALA A 78 -20.23 10.66 -3.35
C ALA A 78 -19.62 9.26 -3.58
N ASN A 79 -20.10 8.54 -4.59
CA ASN A 79 -19.56 7.22 -4.95
C ASN A 79 -18.26 7.31 -5.78
N THR A 80 -17.28 8.10 -5.34
CA THR A 80 -16.01 8.29 -6.07
C THR A 80 -15.12 7.06 -6.03
N THR A 81 -15.48 6.02 -5.26
CA THR A 81 -14.74 4.77 -5.18
C THR A 81 -14.67 4.01 -6.52
N HIS A 82 -15.57 4.31 -7.46
CA HIS A 82 -15.56 3.77 -8.82
C HIS A 82 -14.85 4.66 -9.85
N ASP A 83 -14.57 5.91 -9.50
CA ASP A 83 -13.79 6.80 -10.35
C ASP A 83 -12.31 6.43 -10.21
N SER A 84 -11.71 5.92 -11.28
CA SER A 84 -10.31 5.48 -11.26
C SER A 84 -9.34 6.62 -10.94
N ALA A 85 -9.72 7.86 -11.25
CA ALA A 85 -8.91 9.04 -10.98
C ALA A 85 -9.06 9.55 -9.53
N ALA A 86 -10.10 9.15 -8.80
CA ALA A 86 -10.36 9.62 -7.45
C ALA A 86 -9.49 8.91 -6.42
N TRP A 87 -9.01 9.63 -5.39
CA TRP A 87 -8.09 9.10 -4.37
C TRP A 87 -8.52 7.77 -3.73
N ASN A 88 -9.83 7.54 -3.61
CA ASN A 88 -10.44 6.37 -2.99
C ASN A 88 -10.87 5.29 -4.00
N TYR A 89 -10.32 5.26 -5.22
CA TYR A 89 -10.59 4.18 -6.17
C TYR A 89 -10.25 2.80 -5.57
N TRP A 90 -11.27 1.97 -5.37
CA TRP A 90 -11.13 0.76 -4.55
C TRP A 90 -10.33 -0.36 -5.22
N ARG A 91 -10.23 -0.38 -6.57
CA ARG A 91 -9.43 -1.38 -7.32
C ARG A 91 -8.00 -0.92 -7.61
N ARG A 92 -7.53 0.20 -7.04
CA ARG A 92 -6.21 0.76 -7.42
C ARG A 92 -5.07 -0.22 -7.20
N GLU A 93 -5.01 -0.85 -6.03
CA GLU A 93 -3.93 -1.77 -5.71
C GLU A 93 -3.98 -3.05 -6.58
N VAL A 94 -5.19 -3.53 -6.90
CA VAL A 94 -5.40 -4.61 -7.86
C VAL A 94 -4.77 -4.23 -9.21
N ALA A 95 -5.09 -3.04 -9.71
CA ALA A 95 -4.55 -2.53 -10.96
C ALA A 95 -3.02 -2.33 -10.91
N ALA A 96 -2.48 -1.86 -9.79
CA ALA A 96 -1.05 -1.70 -9.58
C ALA A 96 -0.30 -3.03 -9.72
N TYR A 97 -0.74 -4.09 -9.03
CA TYR A 97 -0.11 -5.41 -9.14
C TYR A 97 -0.32 -6.05 -10.52
N GLN A 98 -1.50 -5.91 -11.13
CA GLN A 98 -1.75 -6.44 -12.48
C GLN A 98 -0.90 -5.76 -13.56
N SER A 99 -0.56 -4.48 -13.38
CA SER A 99 0.20 -3.72 -14.37
C SER A 99 1.66 -4.11 -14.50
N GLY A 100 2.22 -4.84 -13.52
CA GLY A 100 3.64 -5.19 -13.48
C GLY A 100 4.57 -4.08 -12.99
N ILE A 101 4.08 -2.83 -12.86
CA ILE A 101 4.88 -1.67 -12.44
C ILE A 101 5.64 -1.89 -11.11
N LEU A 102 5.05 -2.63 -10.18
CA LEU A 102 5.62 -2.91 -8.87
C LEU A 102 6.74 -3.96 -8.92
N ALA A 103 6.75 -4.82 -9.94
CA ALA A 103 7.83 -5.78 -10.17
C ALA A 103 9.05 -5.15 -10.85
N GLU A 104 8.87 -3.99 -11.49
CA GLU A 104 9.90 -3.24 -12.23
C GLU A 104 10.55 -2.12 -11.40
N LEU A 105 10.27 -2.06 -10.09
CA LEU A 105 10.89 -1.08 -9.20
C LEU A 105 12.42 -1.23 -9.21
N THR A 106 13.11 -0.10 -9.26
CA THR A 106 14.58 -0.05 -9.33
C THR A 106 15.19 0.36 -8.00
N GLY A 107 16.41 -0.12 -7.74
CA GLY A 107 17.14 0.15 -6.51
C GLY A 107 16.65 -0.70 -5.34
N ASN A 108 16.78 -0.17 -4.12
CA ASN A 108 16.54 -0.91 -2.88
C ASN A 108 15.18 -0.63 -2.24
N LEU A 109 14.27 0.05 -2.94
CA LEU A 109 12.85 0.07 -2.61
C LEU A 109 12.15 -0.96 -3.50
N VAL A 110 11.55 -1.97 -2.88
CA VAL A 110 10.89 -3.08 -3.60
C VAL A 110 9.45 -3.24 -3.12
N ALA A 111 8.59 -3.86 -3.92
CA ALA A 111 7.28 -4.33 -3.48
C ALA A 111 7.37 -5.83 -3.13
N PRO A 112 6.43 -6.37 -2.32
CA PRO A 112 6.29 -7.80 -2.15
C PRO A 112 6.14 -8.49 -3.51
N ARG A 113 6.75 -9.66 -3.67
CA ARG A 113 6.48 -10.49 -4.85
C ARG A 113 4.98 -10.81 -4.89
N CYS A 114 4.34 -10.57 -6.03
CA CYS A 114 2.96 -10.94 -6.27
C CYS A 114 2.92 -12.30 -6.98
N TYR A 115 2.29 -13.30 -6.36
CA TYR A 115 2.13 -14.63 -6.92
C TYR A 115 0.91 -14.74 -7.85
N ALA A 116 -0.16 -14.00 -7.53
CA ALA A 116 -1.35 -13.93 -8.37
C ALA A 116 -2.24 -12.76 -7.98
N VAL A 117 -3.07 -12.33 -8.93
CA VAL A 117 -4.23 -11.46 -8.70
C VAL A 117 -5.44 -12.16 -9.30
N THR A 118 -6.39 -12.57 -8.47
CA THR A 118 -7.53 -13.42 -8.91
C THR A 118 -8.87 -12.74 -8.63
N GLU A 119 -9.74 -12.71 -9.62
CA GLU A 119 -11.14 -12.28 -9.46
C GLU A 119 -12.01 -13.50 -9.13
N HIS A 120 -12.90 -13.35 -8.16
CA HIS A 120 -13.88 -14.36 -7.78
C HIS A 120 -15.27 -14.01 -8.29
N PRO A 121 -16.15 -15.02 -8.52
CA PRO A 121 -17.50 -14.80 -9.07
C PRO A 121 -18.39 -13.82 -8.30
N ASN A 122 -18.09 -13.58 -7.02
CA ASN A 122 -18.80 -12.61 -6.17
C ASN A 122 -18.27 -11.18 -6.29
N GLY A 123 -17.33 -10.90 -7.20
CA GLY A 123 -16.69 -9.59 -7.36
C GLY A 123 -15.56 -9.30 -6.34
N GLU A 124 -15.20 -10.28 -5.50
CA GLU A 124 -14.01 -10.19 -4.65
C GLU A 124 -12.74 -10.42 -5.47
N TRP A 125 -11.78 -9.53 -5.32
CA TRP A 125 -10.41 -9.68 -5.80
C TRP A 125 -9.52 -10.19 -4.68
N ARG A 126 -8.59 -11.09 -4.99
CA ARG A 126 -7.54 -11.50 -4.08
C ARG A 126 -6.17 -11.20 -4.66
N ILE A 127 -5.35 -10.53 -3.88
CA ILE A 127 -3.93 -10.29 -4.19
C ILE A 127 -3.11 -11.22 -3.29
N TRP A 128 -2.33 -12.10 -3.93
CA TRP A 128 -1.50 -13.10 -3.26
C TRP A 128 -0.06 -12.62 -3.24
N LEU A 129 0.45 -12.28 -2.06
CA LEU A 129 1.70 -11.57 -1.85
C LEU A 129 2.69 -12.38 -1.02
N GLU A 130 3.97 -12.12 -1.25
CA GLU A 130 5.06 -12.58 -0.40
C GLU A 130 4.78 -12.29 1.09
N ASP A 131 4.97 -13.30 1.94
CA ASP A 131 4.99 -13.13 3.38
C ASP A 131 6.36 -12.59 3.84
N ILE A 132 6.42 -11.28 4.08
CA ILE A 132 7.67 -10.58 4.39
C ILE A 132 8.06 -10.79 5.85
N THR A 133 9.20 -11.44 6.08
CA THR A 133 9.83 -11.46 7.41
C THR A 133 10.65 -10.19 7.60
N GLU A 134 10.15 -9.24 8.39
CA GLU A 134 10.87 -8.01 8.68
C GLU A 134 12.09 -8.24 9.57
N SER A 135 13.25 -7.72 9.14
CA SER A 135 14.47 -7.64 9.94
C SER A 135 15.28 -6.39 9.59
N PRO A 136 15.62 -5.52 10.56
CA PRO A 136 15.18 -5.53 11.96
C PRO A 136 13.76 -4.96 12.11
N GLN A 137 12.99 -5.47 13.08
CA GLN A 137 11.66 -4.96 13.42
C GLN A 137 11.71 -3.56 14.06
N THR A 138 12.70 -3.29 14.90
CA THR A 138 12.87 -1.95 15.49
C THR A 138 13.84 -1.15 14.65
N TRP A 139 13.36 -0.03 14.10
CA TRP A 139 14.17 0.81 13.23
C TRP A 139 14.95 1.84 14.04
N THR A 140 16.28 1.78 13.95
CA THR A 140 17.15 2.87 14.38
C THR A 140 16.99 4.08 13.45
N LEU A 141 17.55 5.23 13.84
CA LEU A 141 17.62 6.40 12.95
C LEU A 141 18.39 6.08 11.64
N ALA A 142 19.44 5.26 11.73
CA ALA A 142 20.19 4.81 10.57
C ALA A 142 19.30 4.00 9.61
N ARG A 143 18.43 3.11 10.14
CA ARG A 143 17.50 2.36 9.29
C ARG A 143 16.45 3.25 8.62
N HIS A 144 15.90 4.23 9.35
CA HIS A 144 15.03 5.25 8.77
C HIS A 144 15.74 6.05 7.65
N SER A 145 17.01 6.38 7.86
CA SER A 145 17.82 7.10 6.88
C SER A 145 18.04 6.27 5.61
N SER A 146 18.29 4.96 5.75
CA SER A 146 18.37 4.05 4.60
C SER A 146 17.05 3.96 3.84
N ALA A 147 15.91 3.85 4.55
CA ALA A 147 14.60 3.84 3.89
C ALA A 147 14.29 5.15 3.16
N ALA A 148 14.62 6.31 3.76
CA ALA A 148 14.50 7.60 3.11
C ALA A 148 15.39 7.71 1.86
N ARG A 149 16.62 7.17 1.91
CA ARG A 149 17.49 7.07 0.74
C ARG A 149 16.89 6.21 -0.36
N HIS A 150 16.33 5.05 -0.02
CA HIS A 150 15.72 4.15 -1.01
C HIS A 150 14.49 4.78 -1.67
N LEU A 151 13.65 5.49 -0.90
CA LEU A 151 12.53 6.27 -1.45
C LEU A 151 13.03 7.37 -2.39
N GLY A 152 14.07 8.11 -2.00
CA GLY A 152 14.67 9.14 -2.83
C GLY A 152 15.26 8.59 -4.14
N GLN A 153 15.91 7.42 -4.08
CA GLN A 153 16.40 6.71 -5.27
C GLN A 153 15.23 6.30 -6.17
N PHE A 154 14.22 5.64 -5.60
CA PHE A 154 13.00 5.25 -6.33
C PHE A 154 12.33 6.43 -7.04
N ASN A 155 12.11 7.55 -6.35
CA ASN A 155 11.51 8.74 -6.97
C ASN A 155 12.46 9.37 -8.01
N GLY A 156 13.76 9.37 -7.72
CA GLY A 156 14.80 9.97 -8.55
C GLY A 156 15.14 9.21 -9.82
N THR A 157 14.91 7.89 -9.88
CA THR A 157 15.25 7.06 -11.05
C THR A 157 14.63 7.59 -12.34
N TYR A 158 13.42 8.15 -12.27
CA TYR A 158 12.72 8.73 -13.42
C TYR A 158 13.34 10.03 -13.93
N LEU A 159 14.19 10.66 -13.12
CA LEU A 159 14.93 11.87 -13.48
C LEU A 159 16.33 11.54 -14.01
N THR A 160 16.78 10.29 -13.86
CA THR A 160 18.12 9.84 -14.25
C THR A 160 18.10 8.83 -15.39
N GLY A 161 17.06 8.84 -16.22
CA GLY A 161 17.01 8.10 -17.49
C GLY A 161 16.04 6.91 -17.54
N HIS A 162 15.43 6.53 -16.43
CA HIS A 162 14.34 5.54 -16.47
C HIS A 162 13.05 6.22 -16.93
N PRO A 163 12.31 5.67 -17.91
CA PRO A 163 11.06 6.27 -18.34
C PRO A 163 10.02 6.23 -17.21
N LEU A 164 9.18 7.25 -17.16
CA LEU A 164 7.96 7.18 -16.35
C LEU A 164 7.07 6.04 -16.87
N PRO A 165 6.35 5.34 -15.98
CA PRO A 165 5.34 4.37 -16.38
C PRO A 165 4.31 5.01 -17.31
N PRO A 166 3.75 4.24 -18.27
CA PRO A 166 2.66 4.72 -19.11
C PRO A 166 1.52 5.28 -18.29
N VAL A 167 0.88 6.33 -18.79
CA VAL A 167 -0.27 6.94 -18.13
C VAL A 167 -1.42 5.94 -18.08
N GLN A 168 -1.86 5.60 -16.88
CA GLN A 168 -3.02 4.75 -16.65
C GLN A 168 -4.11 5.55 -15.91
N PRO A 169 -5.40 5.35 -16.21
CA PRO A 169 -6.49 6.09 -15.55
C PRO A 169 -6.59 5.87 -14.03
N TRP A 170 -6.02 4.77 -13.52
CA TRP A 170 -6.04 4.42 -12.10
C TRP A 170 -4.82 4.93 -11.31
N ILE A 171 -3.75 5.35 -12.00
CA ILE A 171 -2.58 5.96 -11.35
C ILE A 171 -2.99 7.33 -10.85
N TYR A 172 -2.89 7.52 -9.54
CA TYR A 172 -3.45 8.68 -8.90
C TYR A 172 -2.60 9.92 -9.15
N ARG A 173 -3.25 10.97 -9.66
CA ARG A 173 -2.61 12.25 -9.99
C ARG A 173 -3.19 13.33 -9.11
N GLY A 174 -2.30 14.08 -8.47
CA GLY A 174 -2.73 15.29 -7.77
C GLY A 174 -3.31 15.05 -6.38
N ARG A 175 -2.86 14.02 -5.65
CA ARG A 175 -3.18 13.81 -4.23
C ARG A 175 -3.20 15.09 -3.42
N SER A 176 -2.16 15.90 -3.54
CA SER A 176 -2.06 17.15 -2.79
C SER A 176 -3.19 18.14 -3.14
N ARG A 177 -3.66 18.18 -4.40
CA ARG A 177 -4.74 19.10 -4.83
C ARG A 177 -6.08 18.70 -4.22
N ASP A 178 -6.47 17.44 -4.32
CA ASP A 178 -7.77 16.98 -3.82
C ASP A 178 -7.87 17.16 -2.31
N TRP A 179 -6.80 16.79 -1.57
CA TRP A 179 -6.76 16.99 -0.12
C TRP A 179 -6.73 18.46 0.29
N ILE A 180 -6.08 19.33 -0.49
CA ILE A 180 -6.10 20.78 -0.25
C ILE A 180 -7.49 21.36 -0.53
N GLN A 181 -8.21 20.84 -1.53
CA GLN A 181 -9.58 21.28 -1.83
C GLN A 181 -10.57 20.91 -0.72
N THR A 182 -10.37 19.78 -0.04
CA THR A 182 -11.23 19.35 1.08
C THR A 182 -10.86 20.03 2.40
N ALA A 183 -9.61 20.44 2.59
CA ALA A 183 -9.11 20.99 3.84
C ALA A 183 -9.89 22.20 4.42
N PRO A 184 -10.37 23.19 3.64
CA PRO A 184 -11.13 24.32 4.17
C PRO A 184 -12.39 23.90 4.93
N ALA A 185 -13.08 22.85 4.49
CA ALA A 185 -14.28 22.33 5.16
C ALA A 185 -13.96 21.72 6.54
N LEU A 186 -12.70 21.35 6.79
CA LEU A 186 -12.26 20.78 8.05
C LEU A 186 -11.85 21.84 9.09
N LEU A 187 -11.65 23.10 8.68
CA LEU A 187 -11.17 24.16 9.58
C LEU A 187 -12.11 24.42 10.76
N GLU A 188 -13.40 24.53 10.50
CA GLU A 188 -14.40 24.78 11.55
C GLU A 188 -14.52 23.59 12.52
N PRO A 189 -14.62 22.33 12.06
CA PRO A 189 -14.46 21.16 12.93
C PRO A 189 -13.17 21.19 13.76
N PHE A 190 -12.02 21.56 13.17
CA PHE A 190 -10.76 21.68 13.90
C PHE A 190 -10.79 22.76 14.98
N ARG A 191 -11.36 23.95 14.70
CA ARG A 191 -11.54 25.02 15.70
C ARG A 191 -12.33 24.54 16.90
N ARG A 192 -13.44 23.84 16.67
CA ARG A 192 -14.27 23.26 17.73
C ARG A 192 -13.51 22.20 18.52
N TYR A 193 -12.78 21.32 17.85
CA TYR A 193 -11.97 20.31 18.51
C TYR A 193 -10.91 20.92 19.43
N VAL A 194 -10.18 21.93 18.95
CA VAL A 194 -9.15 22.65 19.72
C VAL A 194 -9.73 23.37 20.95
N ALA A 195 -11.01 23.75 20.93
CA ALA A 195 -11.68 24.34 22.10
C ALA A 195 -12.03 23.33 23.21
N THR A 196 -11.91 22.02 22.95
CA THR A 196 -12.13 20.96 23.95
C THR A 196 -10.92 20.75 24.87
N VAL A 197 -11.12 20.09 26.02
CA VAL A 197 -10.01 19.75 26.94
C VAL A 197 -9.01 18.82 26.25
N GLN A 198 -9.49 17.86 25.47
CA GLN A 198 -8.68 16.88 24.75
C GLN A 198 -7.91 17.54 23.60
N GLY A 199 -8.56 18.38 22.80
CA GLY A 199 -7.91 19.05 21.67
C GLY A 199 -6.77 19.98 22.10
N ARG A 200 -6.94 20.68 23.24
CA ARG A 200 -5.89 21.55 23.81
C ARG A 200 -4.60 20.82 24.20
N GLN A 201 -4.62 19.49 24.35
CA GLN A 201 -3.42 18.72 24.66
C GLN A 201 -2.51 18.54 23.43
N GLY A 202 -3.07 18.55 22.22
CA GLY A 202 -2.32 18.30 20.98
C GLY A 202 -2.24 19.50 20.03
N LEU A 203 -3.15 20.47 20.18
CA LEU A 203 -3.27 21.62 19.27
C LEU A 203 -3.66 22.88 20.05
N THR A 204 -3.10 24.00 19.65
CA THR A 204 -3.44 25.34 20.15
C THR A 204 -4.21 26.13 19.11
N GLU A 205 -4.89 27.20 19.52
CA GLU A 205 -5.50 28.15 18.58
C GLU A 205 -4.46 28.73 17.60
N GLN A 206 -3.22 28.89 18.04
CA GLN A 206 -2.11 29.31 17.19
C GLN A 206 -1.80 28.27 16.10
N ASN A 207 -1.94 26.97 16.38
CA ASN A 207 -1.78 25.92 15.36
C ASN A 207 -2.87 26.05 14.29
N VAL A 208 -4.12 26.27 14.69
CA VAL A 208 -5.23 26.46 13.74
C VAL A 208 -4.99 27.69 12.86
N ALA A 209 -4.63 28.82 13.46
CA ALA A 209 -4.31 30.03 12.71
C ALA A 209 -3.13 29.85 11.74
N ARG A 210 -2.15 28.98 12.07
CA ARG A 210 -1.06 28.61 11.15
C ARG A 210 -1.56 27.77 9.98
N ILE A 211 -2.45 26.81 10.22
CA ILE A 211 -3.07 25.98 9.16
C ILE A 211 -3.84 26.88 8.19
N GLU A 212 -4.63 27.82 8.70
CA GLU A 212 -5.40 28.76 7.87
C GLU A 212 -4.50 29.63 7.00
N ARG A 213 -3.42 30.19 7.57
CA ARG A 213 -2.45 30.95 6.78
C ARG A 213 -1.79 30.11 5.69
N LEU A 214 -1.50 28.83 5.98
CA LEU A 214 -0.96 27.90 4.98
C LEU A 214 -1.97 27.61 3.87
N LEU A 215 -3.24 27.37 4.21
CA LEU A 215 -4.31 27.14 3.24
C LEU A 215 -4.57 28.37 2.35
N ALA A 216 -4.47 29.59 2.91
CA ALA A 216 -4.55 30.82 2.13
C ALA A 216 -3.41 30.94 1.08
N GLN A 217 -2.25 30.32 1.33
CA GLN A 217 -1.12 30.27 0.39
C GLN A 217 -1.21 29.10 -0.60
N ALA A 218 -2.19 28.20 -0.45
CA ALA A 218 -2.27 26.97 -1.23
C ALA A 218 -2.25 27.19 -2.76
N PRO A 219 -2.92 28.21 -3.35
CA PRO A 219 -2.83 28.43 -4.80
C PRO A 219 -1.40 28.67 -5.29
N CYS A 220 -0.63 29.49 -4.56
CA CYS A 220 0.77 29.79 -4.92
C CYS A 220 1.66 28.55 -4.74
N LEU A 221 1.51 27.83 -3.62
CA LEU A 221 2.28 26.62 -3.35
C LEU A 221 1.97 25.49 -4.35
N LEU A 222 0.71 25.31 -4.72
CA LEU A 222 0.29 24.35 -5.75
C LEU A 222 0.81 24.73 -7.15
N ALA A 223 0.94 26.02 -7.45
CA ALA A 223 1.55 26.48 -8.70
C ALA A 223 3.06 26.16 -8.74
N GLN A 224 3.76 26.28 -7.62
CA GLN A 224 5.17 25.85 -7.52
C GLN A 224 5.30 24.32 -7.62
N LEU A 225 4.45 23.57 -6.91
CA LEU A 225 4.42 22.11 -6.95
C LEU A 225 4.20 21.59 -8.39
N ALA A 226 3.35 22.26 -9.18
CA ALA A 226 3.09 21.89 -10.57
C ALA A 226 4.30 22.00 -11.51
N ARG A 227 5.35 22.71 -11.10
CA ARG A 227 6.59 22.89 -11.88
C ARG A 227 7.67 21.88 -11.51
N LEU A 228 7.48 21.12 -10.44
CA LEU A 228 8.43 20.09 -10.05
C LEU A 228 8.34 18.90 -11.03
N PRO A 229 9.45 18.17 -11.23
CA PRO A 229 9.44 16.96 -12.03
C PRO A 229 8.43 15.94 -11.50
N LEU A 230 7.75 15.26 -12.43
CA LEU A 230 6.87 14.15 -12.09
C LEU A 230 7.73 12.92 -11.79
N CYS A 231 7.37 12.23 -10.71
CA CYS A 231 7.92 10.94 -10.34
C CYS A 231 6.79 10.02 -9.90
N LEU A 232 7.00 8.71 -10.00
CA LEU A 232 6.12 7.75 -9.34
C LEU A 232 6.34 7.84 -7.84
N CYS A 233 5.27 7.88 -7.06
CA CYS A 233 5.33 7.99 -5.61
C CYS A 233 4.44 6.93 -4.96
N HIS A 234 4.88 6.38 -3.83
CA HIS A 234 4.03 5.50 -3.02
C HIS A 234 2.85 6.24 -2.37
N HIS A 235 3.00 7.55 -2.15
CA HIS A 235 2.01 8.44 -1.54
C HIS A 235 1.60 8.14 -0.08
N ASP A 236 2.04 7.02 0.51
CA ASP A 236 1.71 6.61 1.88
C ASP A 236 2.87 5.87 2.58
N ALA A 237 4.10 6.33 2.30
CA ALA A 237 5.34 5.71 2.77
C ALA A 237 5.64 6.08 4.25
N HIS A 238 4.88 5.52 5.17
CA HIS A 238 5.14 5.59 6.62
C HIS A 238 5.62 4.25 7.17
N ARG A 239 6.19 4.23 8.39
CA ARG A 239 6.81 3.04 8.99
C ARG A 239 5.95 1.76 8.94
N ARG A 240 4.63 1.84 9.10
CA ARG A 240 3.75 0.65 9.03
C ARG A 240 3.59 0.07 7.63
N ASN A 241 3.91 0.84 6.59
CA ASN A 241 3.87 0.45 5.19
C ASN A 241 5.28 0.18 4.63
N LEU A 242 6.31 0.22 5.48
CA LEU A 242 7.69 0.00 5.08
C LEU A 242 8.31 -1.05 6.01
N MET A 243 8.80 -2.13 5.42
CA MET A 243 9.47 -3.22 6.13
C MET A 243 10.94 -3.27 5.76
N ALA A 244 11.79 -3.65 6.70
CA ALA A 244 13.20 -3.91 6.45
C ALA A 244 13.44 -5.38 6.10
N ARG A 245 14.33 -5.65 5.13
CA ARG A 245 14.78 -7.01 4.80
C ARG A 245 16.18 -6.94 4.22
N ASP A 246 17.01 -7.94 4.47
CA ASP A 246 18.25 -8.14 3.73
C ASP A 246 17.98 -8.99 2.47
N SER A 247 18.43 -8.53 1.32
CA SER A 247 18.35 -9.29 0.06
C SER A 247 19.28 -10.51 0.09
N SER A 248 19.13 -11.40 -0.89
CA SER A 248 20.04 -12.54 -1.09
C SER A 248 21.50 -12.13 -1.35
N ALA A 249 21.73 -10.90 -1.79
CA ALA A 249 23.06 -10.31 -1.96
C ALA A 249 23.58 -9.60 -0.69
N ASN A 250 22.91 -9.76 0.45
CA ASN A 250 23.16 -9.04 1.71
C ASN A 250 23.05 -7.51 1.58
N GLU A 251 22.31 -7.02 0.58
CA GLU A 251 21.96 -5.61 0.48
C GLU A 251 20.67 -5.33 1.24
N LEU A 252 20.71 -4.30 2.09
CA LEU A 252 19.54 -3.84 2.83
C LEU A 252 18.48 -3.30 1.88
N GLN A 253 17.27 -3.84 1.95
CA GLN A 253 16.11 -3.41 1.20
C GLN A 253 15.06 -2.75 2.08
N THR A 254 14.24 -1.92 1.47
CA THR A 254 12.98 -1.41 2.03
C THR A 254 11.85 -1.99 1.20
N VAL A 255 11.07 -2.88 1.81
CA VAL A 255 9.87 -3.43 1.18
C VAL A 255 8.71 -2.50 1.48
N ALA A 256 8.11 -1.91 0.45
CA ALA A 256 6.96 -1.04 0.57
C ALA A 256 5.68 -1.81 0.25
N ILE A 257 4.71 -1.72 1.14
CA ILE A 257 3.42 -2.41 1.07
C ILE A 257 2.27 -1.40 1.02
N ASP A 258 1.08 -1.84 0.66
CA ASP A 258 -0.11 -0.99 0.55
C ASP A 258 0.02 0.08 -0.54
N TRP A 259 -0.03 -0.37 -1.79
CA TRP A 259 0.07 0.47 -2.99
C TRP A 259 -1.30 1.02 -3.44
N SER A 260 -2.25 1.12 -2.52
CA SER A 260 -3.63 1.59 -2.78
C SER A 260 -3.75 3.07 -3.16
N TYR A 261 -2.64 3.82 -3.12
CA TYR A 261 -2.55 5.24 -3.45
C TYR A 261 -1.58 5.58 -4.59
N LEU A 262 -1.08 4.59 -5.33
CA LEU A 262 -0.12 4.76 -6.42
C LEU A 262 -0.60 5.72 -7.52
#